data_AF-A0A9P5D1K6-F1
#
_entry.id   AF-A0A9P5D1K6-F1
#
_cell.length_a   1.000
_cell.length_b   1.000
_cell.length_c   1.000
_cell.angle_alpha   90.00
_cell.angle_beta   90.00
_cell.angle_gamma   90.00
#
_symmetry.space_group_name_H-M   'P 1'
#
loop_
_entity.id
_entity.type
_entity.pdbx_description
1 polymer ?
#
loop_
_entity_poly.entity_id
_entity_poly.type
_entity_poly.pdbx_seq_one_letter_code
_entity_poly.pdbx_strand_id
1 'polypeptide(L)'
;MKHSLRPNRLQSLTCLALFSILAIYTSGYYLTNIARHGRASFNGTLESYRQQGMKPAGPIVPGVVKPGKNYTRTLVIASVQRENTTWADELQREDPTLQTAVYVVNNSSAPLTVMKNKGHEVMVYLSYIID
;
A
#
# COMPACT_ATOMS: atom_id res chain seq x y z
N MET A 1 -14.43 -17.22 -60.48
CA MET A 1 -15.67 -17.12 -59.68
C MET A 1 -15.34 -16.58 -58.29
N LYS A 2 -15.62 -15.31 -58.01
CA LYS A 2 -15.56 -14.72 -56.66
C LYS A 2 -16.86 -13.94 -56.46
N HIS A 3 -17.84 -14.57 -55.79
CA HIS A 3 -19.10 -13.94 -55.45
C HIS A 3 -18.87 -12.97 -54.30
N SER A 4 -18.81 -11.67 -54.60
CA SER A 4 -18.79 -10.60 -53.60
C SER A 4 -20.20 -10.43 -53.03
N LEU A 5 -20.48 -11.09 -51.90
CA LEU A 5 -21.67 -10.84 -51.09
C LEU A 5 -21.50 -9.50 -50.37
N ARG A 6 -22.10 -8.42 -50.91
CA ARG A 6 -22.29 -7.16 -50.18
C ARG A 6 -23.31 -7.44 -49.06
N PRO A 7 -22.95 -7.37 -47.77
CA PRO A 7 -23.93 -7.53 -46.71
C PRO A 7 -24.92 -6.36 -46.76
N ASN A 8 -26.20 -6.68 -46.73
CA ASN A 8 -27.26 -5.67 -46.68
C ASN A 8 -27.11 -4.87 -45.38
N ARG A 9 -27.26 -3.55 -45.43
CA ARG A 9 -27.06 -2.67 -44.25
C ARG A 9 -27.91 -3.08 -43.04
N LEU A 10 -29.06 -3.73 -43.29
CA LEU A 10 -29.92 -4.31 -42.28
C LEU A 10 -29.27 -5.47 -41.51
N GLN A 11 -28.52 -6.35 -42.20
CA GLN A 11 -27.78 -7.45 -41.57
C GLN A 11 -26.63 -6.94 -40.69
N SER A 12 -25.97 -5.85 -41.10
CA SER A 12 -24.91 -5.22 -40.29
C SER A 12 -25.47 -4.59 -39.01
N LEU A 13 -26.65 -3.98 -39.07
CA LEU A 13 -27.30 -3.37 -37.90
C LEU A 13 -27.78 -4.45 -36.92
N THR A 14 -28.33 -5.56 -37.42
CA THR A 14 -28.73 -6.68 -36.56
C THR A 14 -27.52 -7.33 -35.87
N CYS A 15 -26.39 -7.46 -36.56
CA CYS A 15 -25.18 -8.00 -35.94
C CYS A 15 -24.66 -7.07 -34.84
N LEU A 16 -24.60 -5.75 -35.08
CA LEU A 16 -24.15 -4.79 -34.07
C LEU A 16 -25.04 -4.76 -32.83
N ALA A 17 -26.37 -4.89 -33.01
CA ALA A 17 -27.32 -4.96 -31.90
C ALA A 17 -27.15 -6.24 -31.07
N LEU A 18 -26.90 -7.40 -31.70
CA LEU A 18 -26.66 -8.65 -30.98
C LEU A 18 -25.33 -8.63 -30.22
N PHE A 19 -24.27 -8.06 -30.82
CA PHE A 19 -22.99 -7.92 -30.14
C PHE A 19 -23.06 -6.94 -28.95
N SER A 20 -23.78 -5.83 -29.08
CA SER A 20 -23.94 -4.89 -27.96
C SER A 20 -24.74 -5.50 -26.80
N ILE A 21 -25.80 -6.25 -27.08
CA ILE A 21 -26.58 -6.97 -26.06
C ILE A 21 -25.72 -8.03 -25.36
N LEU A 22 -24.96 -8.83 -26.11
CA LEU A 22 -24.06 -9.84 -25.54
C LEU A 22 -22.93 -9.21 -24.71
N ALA A 23 -22.36 -8.09 -25.16
CA ALA A 23 -21.34 -7.35 -24.43
C ALA A 23 -21.89 -6.77 -23.12
N ILE A 24 -23.12 -6.25 -23.11
CA ILE A 24 -23.77 -5.74 -21.90
C ILE A 24 -24.05 -6.89 -20.92
N TYR A 25 -24.56 -8.02 -21.41
CA TYR A 25 -24.86 -9.18 -20.56
C TYR A 25 -23.61 -9.77 -19.92
N THR A 26 -22.56 -9.96 -20.73
CA THR A 26 -21.27 -10.46 -20.22
C THR A 26 -20.60 -9.47 -19.28
N SER A 27 -20.57 -8.17 -19.62
CA SER A 27 -20.02 -7.12 -18.74
C SER A 27 -20.77 -7.04 -17.41
N GLY A 28 -22.11 -7.07 -17.41
CA GLY A 28 -22.91 -7.09 -16.17
C GLY A 28 -22.63 -8.33 -15.32
N TYR A 29 -22.46 -9.50 -15.94
CA TYR A 29 -22.09 -10.73 -15.25
C TYR A 29 -20.68 -10.65 -14.63
N TYR A 30 -19.69 -10.15 -15.37
CA TYR A 30 -18.33 -9.98 -14.86
C TYR A 30 -18.24 -8.93 -13.75
N LEU A 31 -18.92 -7.78 -13.89
CA LEU A 31 -18.95 -6.72 -12.88
C LEU A 31 -19.60 -7.20 -11.56
N THR A 32 -20.70 -7.96 -11.64
CA THR A 32 -21.37 -8.47 -10.43
C THR A 32 -20.61 -9.61 -9.75
N ASN A 33 -19.88 -10.44 -10.50
CA ASN A 33 -19.05 -11.50 -9.93
C ASN A 33 -17.78 -10.96 -9.26
N ILE A 34 -17.11 -9.96 -9.86
CA ILE A 34 -15.94 -9.29 -9.24
C ILE A 34 -16.34 -8.61 -7.93
N ALA A 35 -17.49 -7.92 -7.92
CA ALA A 35 -18.00 -7.25 -6.72
C ALA A 35 -18.34 -8.23 -5.57
N ARG A 36 -18.84 -9.44 -5.89
CA ARG A 36 -19.18 -10.47 -4.89
C ARG A 36 -17.95 -11.15 -4.28
N HIS A 37 -16.95 -11.50 -5.09
CA HIS A 37 -15.71 -12.10 -4.56
C HIS A 37 -14.88 -11.12 -3.72
N GLY A 38 -14.82 -9.84 -4.13
CA GLY A 38 -14.08 -8.82 -3.39
C GLY A 38 -14.66 -8.54 -1.99
N ARG A 39 -15.99 -8.56 -1.83
CA ARG A 39 -16.65 -8.27 -0.54
C ARG A 39 -16.60 -9.45 0.43
N ALA A 40 -16.85 -10.67 -0.04
CA ALA A 40 -16.89 -11.86 0.82
C ALA A 40 -15.48 -12.24 1.33
N SER A 41 -14.47 -12.17 0.46
CA SER A 41 -13.08 -12.47 0.84
C SER A 41 -12.51 -11.45 1.81
N PHE A 42 -12.81 -10.15 1.63
CA PHE A 42 -12.31 -9.09 2.50
C PHE A 42 -12.92 -9.15 3.90
N ASN A 43 -14.24 -9.34 4.00
CA ASN A 43 -14.93 -9.43 5.30
C ASN A 43 -14.48 -10.65 6.11
N GLY A 44 -14.27 -11.81 5.46
CA GLY A 44 -13.78 -13.02 6.14
C GLY A 44 -12.34 -12.87 6.66
N THR A 45 -11.46 -12.21 5.89
CA THR A 45 -10.07 -11.98 6.32
C THR A 45 -9.95 -10.90 7.39
N LEU A 46 -10.72 -9.80 7.32
CA LEU A 46 -10.63 -8.74 8.32
C LEU A 46 -11.13 -9.22 9.69
N GLU A 47 -12.21 -10.01 9.73
CA GLU A 47 -12.69 -10.61 10.96
C GLU A 47 -11.68 -11.59 11.55
N SER A 48 -10.99 -12.40 10.72
CA SER A 48 -9.92 -13.27 11.22
C SER A 48 -8.73 -12.48 11.77
N TYR A 49 -8.30 -11.39 11.12
CA TYR A 49 -7.25 -10.51 11.67
C TYR A 49 -7.68 -9.81 12.97
N ARG A 50 -8.95 -9.40 13.09
CA ARG A 50 -9.50 -8.77 14.29
C ARG A 50 -9.52 -9.74 15.47
N GLN A 51 -9.78 -11.02 15.20
CA GLN A 51 -9.77 -12.10 16.19
C GLN A 51 -8.34 -12.55 16.56
N GLN A 52 -7.40 -12.43 15.62
CA GLN A 52 -5.98 -12.79 15.80
C GLN A 52 -5.12 -11.65 16.37
N GLY A 53 -5.71 -10.47 16.61
CA GLY A 53 -5.11 -9.42 17.41
C GLY A 53 -4.91 -9.96 18.82
N MET A 54 -3.69 -10.44 19.09
CA MET A 54 -3.27 -10.98 20.38
C MET A 54 -3.81 -10.08 21.48
N LYS A 55 -4.83 -10.57 22.21
CA LYS A 55 -5.32 -9.86 23.39
C LYS A 55 -4.10 -9.64 24.28
N PRO A 56 -3.77 -8.41 24.67
CA PRO A 56 -2.64 -8.19 25.55
C PRO A 56 -2.85 -9.08 26.77
N ALA A 57 -1.84 -9.89 27.11
CA ALA A 57 -1.93 -10.92 28.15
C ALA A 57 -2.23 -10.35 29.56
N GLY A 58 -2.32 -9.03 29.67
CA GLY A 58 -2.75 -8.29 30.84
C GLY A 58 -2.92 -6.80 30.51
N PRO A 59 -3.12 -5.96 31.54
CA PRO A 59 -3.15 -4.51 31.38
C PRO A 59 -1.87 -4.01 30.70
N ILE A 60 -2.01 -3.07 29.77
CA ILE A 60 -0.85 -2.35 29.22
C ILE A 60 -0.32 -1.45 30.35
N VAL A 61 0.77 -1.88 30.97
CA VAL A 61 1.48 -1.07 31.97
C VAL A 61 2.52 -0.23 31.25
N PRO A 62 2.49 1.10 31.34
CA PRO A 62 3.54 1.95 30.77
C PRO A 62 4.91 1.53 31.31
N GLY A 63 5.91 1.53 30.43
CA GLY A 63 7.28 1.28 30.86
C GLY A 63 7.74 2.37 31.84
N VAL A 64 8.28 1.96 32.99
CA VAL A 64 8.92 2.89 33.94
C VAL A 64 10.40 2.97 33.57
N VAL A 65 10.90 4.20 33.38
CA VAL A 65 12.33 4.43 33.16
C VAL A 65 13.13 3.92 34.36
N LYS A 66 14.21 3.18 34.09
CA LYS A 66 15.11 2.63 35.09
C LYS A 66 16.17 3.69 35.42
N PRO A 67 16.28 4.15 36.68
CA PRO A 67 17.31 5.09 37.08
C PRO A 67 18.72 4.55 36.78
N GLY A 68 19.64 5.43 36.39
CA GLY A 68 21.04 5.07 36.12
C GLY A 68 21.27 4.28 34.83
N LYS A 69 20.28 4.19 33.93
CA LYS A 69 20.45 3.65 32.58
C LYS A 69 20.64 4.77 31.56
N ASN A 70 21.56 4.55 30.64
CA ASN A 70 21.74 5.43 29.47
C ASN A 70 20.79 4.96 28.38
N TYR A 71 19.86 5.83 28.00
CA TYR A 71 18.91 5.57 26.93
C TYR A 71 19.42 6.18 25.63
N THR A 72 19.29 5.43 24.55
CA THR A 72 19.51 5.93 23.19
C THR A 72 18.16 6.17 22.53
N ARG A 73 18.14 7.05 21.54
CA ARG A 73 16.96 7.36 20.73
C ARG A 73 17.34 7.43 19.26
N THR A 74 16.38 7.12 18.39
CA THR A 74 16.57 7.26 16.95
C THR A 74 15.52 8.21 16.39
N LEU A 75 15.98 9.20 15.62
CA LEU A 75 15.13 10.08 14.84
C LEU A 75 14.93 9.47 13.46
N VAL A 76 13.71 8.98 13.22
CA VAL A 76 13.31 8.37 11.95
C VAL A 76 12.62 9.43 11.09
N ILE A 77 13.12 9.64 9.88
CA ILE A 77 12.63 10.69 8.97
C ILE A 77 12.24 10.06 7.64
N ALA A 78 11.02 10.33 7.20
CA ALA A 78 10.62 10.11 5.82
C ALA A 78 11.06 11.31 4.98
N SER A 79 11.73 11.08 3.87
CA SER A 79 12.19 12.15 2.99
C SER A 79 12.09 11.77 1.52
N VAL A 80 12.04 12.76 0.63
CA VAL A 80 12.28 12.58 -0.80
C VAL A 80 13.66 13.10 -1.19
N GLN A 81 14.25 12.56 -2.27
CA GLN A 81 15.64 12.81 -2.66
C GLN A 81 16.02 14.30 -2.82
N ARG A 82 15.05 15.17 -3.11
CA ARG A 82 15.28 16.62 -3.31
C ARG A 82 15.26 17.43 -2.02
N GLU A 83 14.89 16.84 -0.89
CA GLU A 83 14.84 17.53 0.40
C GLU A 83 16.22 17.57 1.05
N ASN A 84 16.45 18.61 1.85
CA ASN A 84 17.65 18.71 2.64
C ASN A 84 17.38 18.22 4.06
N THR A 85 18.02 17.11 4.43
CA THR A 85 17.96 16.49 5.76
C THR A 85 19.30 16.54 6.51
N THR A 86 20.28 17.34 6.07
CA THR A 86 21.62 17.41 6.70
C THR A 86 21.55 17.88 8.16
N TRP A 87 20.51 18.63 8.53
CA TRP A 87 20.25 19.03 9.92
C TRP A 87 20.10 17.83 10.87
N ALA A 88 19.64 16.67 10.35
CA ALA A 88 19.53 15.46 11.16
C ALA A 88 20.93 14.94 11.54
N ASP A 89 21.86 14.96 10.59
CA ASP A 89 23.25 14.55 10.83
C ASP A 89 23.96 15.50 11.80
N GLU A 90 23.63 16.78 11.76
CA GLU A 90 24.10 17.78 12.72
C GLU A 90 23.62 17.45 14.14
N LEU A 91 22.32 17.14 14.32
CA LEU A 91 21.77 16.74 15.62
C LEU A 91 22.43 15.48 16.18
N GLN A 92 22.69 14.46 15.35
CA GLN A 92 23.39 13.25 15.78
C GLN A 92 24.83 13.54 16.19
N ARG A 93 25.50 14.50 15.54
CA ARG A 93 26.86 14.90 15.91
C ARG A 93 26.89 15.60 17.29
N GLU A 94 25.85 16.37 17.59
CA GLU A 94 25.72 17.08 18.87
C GLU A 94 25.31 16.17 20.02
N ASP A 95 24.53 15.12 19.77
CA ASP A 95 24.09 14.17 20.77
C ASP A 95 24.52 12.72 20.43
N PRO A 96 25.56 12.18 21.10
CA PRO A 96 26.01 10.80 20.91
C PRO A 96 24.96 9.72 21.23
N THR A 97 23.89 10.05 21.93
CA THR A 97 22.78 9.14 22.26
C THR A 97 21.66 9.14 21.22
N LEU A 98 21.73 10.08 20.26
CA LEU A 98 20.81 10.20 19.15
C LEU A 98 21.39 9.54 17.90
N GLN A 99 20.63 8.65 17.29
CA GLN A 99 20.90 8.16 15.93
C GLN A 99 19.87 8.72 14.95
N THR A 100 20.18 8.75 13.67
CA THR A 100 19.25 9.12 12.61
C THR A 100 19.02 7.98 11.64
N ALA A 101 17.79 7.88 11.13
CA ALA A 101 17.40 6.95 10.07
C ALA A 101 16.56 7.70 9.04
N VAL A 102 17.20 8.15 7.96
CA VAL A 102 16.55 8.94 6.91
C VAL A 102 16.18 8.03 5.74
N TYR A 103 14.89 7.76 5.57
CA TYR A 103 14.37 6.92 4.49
C TYR A 103 13.99 7.78 3.28
N VAL A 104 14.65 7.55 2.15
CA VAL A 104 14.36 8.25 0.89
C VAL A 104 13.33 7.46 0.09
N VAL A 105 12.07 7.92 0.14
CA VAL A 105 10.91 7.13 -0.31
C VAL A 105 10.69 7.13 -1.83
N ASN A 106 11.36 7.99 -2.58
CA ASN A 106 11.24 8.11 -4.04
C ASN A 106 12.53 7.72 -4.79
N ASN A 107 13.52 7.16 -4.10
CA ASN A 107 14.73 6.62 -4.71
C ASN A 107 14.93 5.18 -4.24
N SER A 108 14.65 4.21 -5.12
CA SER A 108 14.78 2.78 -4.83
C SER A 108 16.23 2.31 -4.63
N SER A 109 17.21 3.13 -5.01
CA SER A 109 18.64 2.85 -4.82
C SER A 109 19.20 3.52 -3.55
N ALA A 110 18.37 4.21 -2.78
CA ALA A 110 18.83 4.83 -1.53
C ALA A 110 19.13 3.76 -0.46
N PRO A 111 20.11 3.99 0.43
CA PRO A 111 20.49 3.04 1.48
C PRO A 111 19.32 2.65 2.39
N LEU A 112 18.49 3.63 2.75
CA LEU A 112 17.24 3.42 3.46
C LEU A 112 16.10 3.88 2.55
N THR A 113 15.23 2.93 2.19
CA THR A 113 14.06 3.18 1.34
C THR A 113 12.95 2.20 1.72
N VAL A 114 11.76 2.40 1.15
CA VAL A 114 10.60 1.55 1.41
C VAL A 114 10.25 0.76 0.14
N MET A 115 9.91 -0.53 0.29
CA MET A 115 9.59 -1.40 -0.86
C MET A 115 8.44 -0.86 -1.72
N LYS A 116 7.45 -0.21 -1.10
CA LYS A 116 6.32 0.40 -1.79
C LYS A 116 6.07 1.77 -1.22
N ASN A 117 6.35 2.80 -2.01
CA ASN A 117 5.94 4.15 -1.71
C ASN A 117 4.40 4.22 -1.77
N LYS A 118 3.77 4.63 -0.67
CA LYS A 118 2.31 4.84 -0.56
C LYS A 118 2.00 6.29 -0.16
N GLY A 119 2.74 7.26 -0.70
CA GLY A 119 2.60 8.67 -0.35
C GLY A 119 3.26 9.06 0.97
N HIS A 120 2.79 10.15 1.58
CA HIS A 120 3.36 10.74 2.79
C HIS A 120 2.94 9.99 4.07
N GLU A 121 3.81 9.11 4.57
CA GLU A 121 4.06 8.98 6.03
C GLU A 121 3.33 7.92 6.87
N VAL A 122 3.28 6.65 6.43
CA VAL A 122 3.16 5.55 7.43
C VAL A 122 4.23 4.49 7.26
N MET A 123 4.69 4.25 6.04
CA MET A 123 5.59 3.13 5.77
C MET A 123 6.96 3.27 6.41
N VAL A 124 7.51 4.48 6.52
CA VAL A 124 8.88 4.69 7.03
C VAL A 124 9.01 4.31 8.49
N TYR A 125 8.11 4.77 9.36
CA TYR A 125 8.15 4.44 10.78
C TYR A 125 7.93 2.93 11.01
N LEU A 126 6.97 2.34 10.28
CA LEU A 126 6.70 0.92 10.40
C LEU A 126 7.87 0.07 9.89
N SER A 127 8.47 0.43 8.74
CA SER A 127 9.68 -0.20 8.22
C SER A 127 10.81 -0.16 9.26
N TYR A 128 11.08 1.00 9.85
CA TYR A 128 12.12 1.12 10.88
C TYR A 128 11.91 0.21 12.10
N ILE A 129 10.66 -0.04 12.52
CA ILE A 129 10.39 -0.94 13.64
C ILE A 129 10.50 -2.42 13.24
N ILE A 130 10.28 -2.74 11.97
CA ILE A 130 10.27 -4.11 11.46
C ILE A 130 11.67 -4.57 11.03
N ASP A 131 12.45 -3.69 10.41
CA ASP A 131 13.83 -3.96 9.97
C ASP A 131 14.74 -4.35 11.13
#